data_AF-A0A3A8L584-F1
#
_entry.id   AF-A0A3A8L584-F1
#
_cell.length_a   1.000
_cell.length_b   1.000
_cell.length_c   1.000
_cell.angle_alpha   90.00
_cell.angle_beta   90.00
_cell.angle_gamma   90.00
#
_symmetry.space_group_name_H-M   'P 1'
#
loop_
_entity.id
_entity.type
_entity.pdbx_description
1 polymer ?
#
loop_
_entity_poly.entity_id
_entity_poly.type
_entity_poly.pdbx_seq_one_letter_code
_entity_poly.pdbx_strand_id
1 'polypeptide(L)'
;MLQRIFDTWASRGTAVAGAPEWLWALPNPERPLSKGFGYAFTPDAYWAQAQPRIVGELKYGAKFEPVAIAEAVHHAHLLRRIHGGEPIVSVVITQPNYWIRAAIAELDSQKILHVEADLLTLDKQTFLWLSCPHSALGTPSSMPGGLPLGHDWTSLRWSAVQGEPTWIAHDETHKPPFLQGTAVMVSRVRNDRRYEWVLWTGKLPELGTTWSLNDWAEAGSFWLWDVEAQGTRTPPAPR
;
A
#
# COMPACT_ATOMS: atom_id res chain seq x y z
N MET A 1 -2.22 4.88 -15.86
CA MET A 1 -3.06 4.21 -14.84
C MET A 1 -2.55 4.52 -13.42
N LEU A 2 -1.25 4.39 -13.13
CA LEU A 2 -0.63 4.80 -11.84
C LEU A 2 -0.47 6.33 -11.66
N GLN A 3 -0.16 7.10 -12.72
CA GLN A 3 -0.15 8.57 -12.65
C GLN A 3 -1.50 9.14 -12.18
N ARG A 4 -2.61 8.58 -12.68
CA ARG A 4 -3.96 8.94 -12.24
C ARG A 4 -4.16 8.62 -10.76
N ILE A 5 -3.66 7.49 -10.27
CA ILE A 5 -3.69 7.11 -8.85
C ILE A 5 -2.96 8.16 -8.01
N PHE A 6 -1.77 8.58 -8.44
CA PHE A 6 -1.01 9.59 -7.72
C PHE A 6 -1.66 10.97 -7.77
N ASP A 7 -2.13 11.43 -8.92
CA ASP A 7 -2.82 12.73 -9.03
C ASP A 7 -4.11 12.72 -8.17
N THR A 8 -4.78 11.57 -8.12
CA THR A 8 -5.95 11.34 -7.26
C THR A 8 -5.56 11.40 -5.77
N TRP A 9 -4.46 10.75 -5.38
CA TRP A 9 -3.94 10.81 -4.02
C TRP A 9 -3.53 12.23 -3.60
N ALA A 10 -2.77 12.93 -4.45
CA ALA A 10 -2.31 14.30 -4.20
C ALA A 10 -3.48 15.30 -4.07
N SER A 11 -4.59 15.08 -4.79
CA SER A 11 -5.78 15.92 -4.68
C SER A 11 -6.55 15.75 -3.35
N ARG A 12 -6.30 14.66 -2.60
CA ARG A 12 -7.06 14.23 -1.42
C ARG A 12 -8.58 14.11 -1.62
N GLY A 13 -9.07 14.17 -2.87
CA GLY A 13 -10.50 14.13 -3.18
C GLY A 13 -11.10 12.72 -3.24
N THR A 14 -10.30 11.69 -3.01
CA THR A 14 -10.70 10.28 -3.09
C THR A 14 -10.49 9.58 -1.76
N ALA A 15 -11.42 8.72 -1.39
CA ALA A 15 -11.33 7.90 -0.20
C ALA A 15 -10.08 6.99 -0.27
N VAL A 16 -9.28 6.98 0.80
CA VAL A 16 -8.05 6.19 0.88
C VAL A 16 -8.14 5.19 2.03
N ALA A 17 -7.84 3.93 1.77
CA ALA A 17 -7.70 2.89 2.77
C ALA A 17 -6.24 2.45 2.90
N GLY A 18 -5.89 1.90 4.06
CA GLY A 18 -4.60 1.26 4.34
C GLY A 18 -3.38 2.18 4.41
N ALA A 19 -3.51 3.45 4.02
CA ALA A 19 -2.38 4.38 4.00
C ALA A 19 -1.62 4.42 5.33
N PRO A 20 -0.29 4.19 5.33
CA PRO A 20 0.48 4.24 6.55
C PRO A 20 0.44 5.66 7.13
N GLU A 21 0.44 5.77 8.46
CA GLU A 21 0.29 7.05 9.18
C GLU A 21 1.34 8.08 8.74
N TRP A 22 2.59 7.65 8.56
CA TRP A 22 3.68 8.53 8.15
C TRP A 22 3.43 9.15 6.78
N LEU A 23 2.89 8.40 5.82
CA LEU A 23 2.62 8.85 4.45
C LEU A 23 1.44 9.84 4.42
N TRP A 24 0.43 9.59 5.26
CA TRP A 24 -0.75 10.44 5.35
C TRP A 24 -0.49 11.78 6.04
N ALA A 25 0.45 11.79 6.98
CA ALA A 25 0.91 13.01 7.64
C ALA A 25 1.72 13.92 6.70
N LEU A 26 2.18 13.43 5.55
CA LEU A 26 2.95 14.25 4.61
C LEU A 26 2.08 15.33 3.94
N PRO A 27 2.65 16.51 3.69
CA PRO A 27 1.97 17.54 2.91
C PRO A 27 1.87 17.12 1.43
N ASN A 28 1.26 17.97 0.61
CA ASN A 28 1.26 17.74 -0.83
C ASN A 28 2.70 17.73 -1.36
N PRO A 29 3.07 16.73 -2.18
CA PRO A 29 4.42 16.64 -2.73
C PRO A 29 4.68 17.73 -3.77
N GLU A 30 5.94 18.14 -3.85
CA GLU A 30 6.48 18.96 -4.92
C GLU A 30 7.02 18.08 -6.06
N ARG A 31 7.17 18.65 -7.26
CA ARG A 31 7.80 18.00 -8.42
C ARG A 31 8.87 18.91 -9.06
N PRO A 32 9.97 19.21 -8.35
CA PRO A 32 10.96 20.16 -8.85
C PRO A 32 11.80 19.55 -9.98
N LEU A 33 11.92 20.27 -11.10
CA LEU A 33 12.91 19.94 -12.12
C LEU A 33 14.31 20.14 -11.54
N SER A 34 15.07 19.05 -11.45
CA SER A 34 16.44 19.03 -10.95
C SER A 34 17.43 18.74 -12.06
N LYS A 35 18.64 19.26 -11.95
CA LYS A 35 19.72 19.08 -12.94
C LYS A 35 20.97 18.56 -12.25
N GLY A 36 21.62 17.56 -12.83
CA GLY A 36 22.85 16.97 -12.31
C GLY A 36 23.52 16.05 -13.32
N PHE A 37 24.85 15.94 -13.28
CA PHE A 37 25.63 15.02 -14.11
C PHE A 37 25.28 15.04 -15.62
N GLY A 38 24.98 16.21 -16.18
CA GLY A 38 24.71 16.38 -17.61
C GLY A 38 23.28 16.05 -18.07
N TYR A 39 22.35 15.73 -17.18
CA TYR A 39 20.93 15.55 -17.52
C TYR A 39 20.01 16.25 -16.49
N ALA A 40 18.70 16.21 -16.78
CA ALA A 40 17.66 16.72 -15.92
C ALA A 40 16.69 15.60 -15.54
N PHE A 41 16.16 15.65 -14.33
CA PHE A 41 15.16 14.70 -13.82
C PHE A 41 14.10 15.44 -13.01
N THR A 42 12.91 14.87 -12.89
CA THR A 42 11.83 15.38 -12.04
C THR A 42 11.31 14.20 -11.24
N PRO A 43 11.40 14.21 -9.90
CA PRO A 43 10.82 13.15 -9.10
C PRO A 43 9.30 13.20 -9.18
N ASP A 44 8.65 12.04 -9.06
CA ASP A 44 7.19 11.97 -9.04
C ASP A 44 6.60 12.63 -7.79
N ALA A 45 7.32 12.51 -6.67
CA ALA A 45 6.97 13.11 -5.39
C ALA A 45 8.21 13.56 -4.62
N TYR A 46 8.26 14.81 -4.18
CA TYR A 46 9.29 15.30 -3.28
C TYR A 46 8.70 16.06 -2.09
N TRP A 47 9.01 15.60 -0.88
CA TRP A 47 8.62 16.25 0.37
C TRP A 47 9.84 16.94 0.99
N ALA A 48 10.19 18.11 0.44
CA ALA A 48 11.34 18.90 0.85
C ALA A 48 11.27 19.36 2.32
N GLN A 49 10.04 19.53 2.84
CA GLN A 49 9.77 20.03 4.19
C GLN A 49 9.64 18.90 5.23
N ALA A 50 9.61 17.63 4.81
CA ALA A 50 9.57 16.50 5.73
C ALA A 50 10.92 16.34 6.46
N GLN A 51 10.89 15.78 7.66
CA GLN A 51 12.08 15.41 8.43
C GLN A 51 12.01 13.92 8.83
N PRO A 52 12.83 13.04 8.26
CA PRO A 52 13.78 13.31 7.16
C PRO A 52 13.05 13.69 5.86
N ARG A 53 13.77 14.34 4.94
CA ARG A 53 13.25 14.62 3.60
C ARG A 53 12.97 13.31 2.87
N ILE A 54 11.93 13.30 2.05
CA ILE A 54 11.47 12.09 1.37
C ILE A 54 11.34 12.36 -0.13
N VAL A 55 11.75 11.40 -0.95
CA VAL A 55 11.45 11.37 -2.38
C VAL A 55 10.72 10.06 -2.71
N GLY A 56 9.67 10.15 -3.52
CA GLY A 56 8.87 9.03 -3.96
C GLY A 56 8.85 8.92 -5.48
N GLU A 57 8.93 7.69 -5.97
CA GLU A 57 8.90 7.36 -7.39
C GLU A 57 7.77 6.38 -7.69
N LEU A 58 6.99 6.69 -8.74
CA LEU A 58 5.88 5.88 -9.23
C LEU A 58 6.39 4.90 -10.27
N LYS A 59 6.18 3.61 -10.01
CA LYS A 59 6.75 2.53 -10.81
C LYS A 59 5.66 1.51 -11.14
N TYR A 60 5.57 1.14 -12.42
CA TYR A 60 4.49 0.27 -12.89
C TYR A 60 4.78 -1.20 -12.48
N GLY A 61 3.84 -2.10 -12.72
CA GLY A 61 3.99 -3.49 -12.31
C GLY A 61 4.78 -4.37 -13.29
N ALA A 62 5.68 -3.84 -14.14
CA ALA A 62 6.25 -4.63 -15.25
C ALA A 62 7.53 -5.41 -14.86
N LYS A 63 7.72 -6.58 -15.49
CA LYS A 63 8.84 -7.52 -15.24
C LYS A 63 10.25 -6.93 -15.49
N PHE A 64 10.34 -5.73 -16.08
CA PHE A 64 11.58 -5.02 -16.41
C PHE A 64 11.89 -3.85 -15.46
N GLU A 65 11.23 -3.79 -14.31
CA GLU A 65 11.35 -2.68 -13.36
C GLU A 65 12.40 -2.80 -12.24
N PRO A 66 13.51 -3.58 -12.32
CA PRO A 66 14.65 -3.34 -11.43
C PRO A 66 15.17 -1.89 -11.47
N VAL A 67 14.88 -1.15 -12.55
CA VAL A 67 15.13 0.29 -12.67
C VAL A 67 14.30 1.11 -11.67
N ALA A 68 13.15 0.60 -11.20
CA ALA A 68 12.27 1.29 -10.26
C ALA A 68 12.95 1.67 -8.95
N ILE A 69 13.61 0.69 -8.34
CA ILE A 69 14.34 0.87 -7.09
C ILE A 69 15.57 1.75 -7.34
N ALA A 70 16.29 1.50 -8.43
CA ALA A 70 17.47 2.27 -8.79
C ALA A 70 17.14 3.76 -8.98
N GLU A 71 16.05 4.09 -9.67
CA GLU A 71 15.61 5.46 -9.92
C GLU A 71 15.23 6.19 -8.62
N ALA A 72 14.49 5.53 -7.72
CA ALA A 72 14.14 6.10 -6.41
C ALA A 72 15.38 6.44 -5.57
N VAL A 73 16.32 5.48 -5.47
CA VAL A 73 17.59 5.67 -4.74
C VAL A 73 18.46 6.74 -5.40
N HIS A 74 18.48 6.76 -6.74
CA HIS A 74 19.24 7.72 -7.53
C HIS A 74 18.73 9.15 -7.34
N HIS A 75 17.41 9.38 -7.45
CA HIS A 75 16.82 10.69 -7.21
C HIS A 75 17.06 11.16 -5.77
N ALA A 76 16.95 10.28 -4.78
CA ALA A 76 17.28 10.60 -3.39
C ALA A 76 18.74 11.03 -3.22
N HIS A 77 19.66 10.28 -3.83
CA HIS A 77 21.09 10.60 -3.80
C HIS A 77 21.37 11.98 -4.42
N LEU A 78 20.81 12.26 -5.59
CA LEU A 78 21.05 13.52 -6.28
C LEU A 78 20.46 14.71 -5.58
N LEU A 79 19.21 14.61 -5.12
CA LEU A 79 18.57 15.67 -4.35
C LEU A 79 19.37 15.96 -3.07
N ARG A 80 19.93 14.93 -2.42
CA ARG A 80 20.85 15.13 -1.29
C ARG A 80 22.11 15.88 -1.72
N ARG A 81 22.70 15.56 -2.87
CA ARG A 81 23.91 16.25 -3.39
C ARG A 81 23.61 17.70 -3.76
N ILE A 82 22.44 17.99 -4.31
CA ILE A 82 22.00 19.33 -4.72
C ILE A 82 21.69 20.19 -3.50
N HIS A 83 20.94 19.67 -2.54
CA HIS A 83 20.43 20.44 -1.40
C HIS A 83 21.28 20.32 -0.13
N GLY A 84 22.31 19.45 -0.12
CA GLY A 84 23.12 19.15 1.06
C GLY A 84 22.33 18.45 2.18
N GLY A 85 22.98 18.15 3.31
CA GLY A 85 22.34 17.69 4.55
C GLY A 85 22.15 16.17 4.70
N GLU A 86 21.20 15.81 5.59
CA GLU A 86 20.86 14.44 5.96
C GLU A 86 20.40 13.59 4.77
N PRO A 87 20.56 12.24 4.84
CA PRO A 87 20.02 11.32 3.85
C PRO A 87 18.54 11.56 3.56
N ILE A 88 18.19 11.53 2.28
CA ILE A 88 16.80 11.61 1.83
C ILE A 88 16.27 10.17 1.77
N VAL A 89 15.12 9.94 2.39
CA VAL A 89 14.45 8.63 2.36
C VAL A 89 13.87 8.40 0.98
N SER A 90 14.16 7.23 0.41
CA SER A 90 13.62 6.80 -0.88
C SER A 90 12.34 6.00 -0.67
N VAL A 91 11.28 6.33 -1.40
CA VAL A 91 10.01 5.61 -1.42
C VAL A 91 9.76 5.08 -2.83
N VAL A 92 9.55 3.78 -2.96
CA VAL A 92 9.06 3.15 -4.19
C VAL A 92 7.55 3.00 -4.07
N ILE A 93 6.79 3.55 -5.02
CA ILE A 93 5.32 3.46 -5.05
C ILE A 93 4.89 2.67 -6.28
N THR A 94 4.31 1.48 -6.10
CA THR A 94 3.98 0.58 -7.21
C THR A 94 2.56 0.05 -7.13
N GLN A 95 2.06 -0.59 -8.20
CA GLN A 95 0.99 -1.57 -8.04
C GLN A 95 1.52 -2.83 -7.33
N PRO A 96 0.65 -3.73 -6.83
CA PRO A 96 1.10 -5.01 -6.25
C PRO A 96 2.12 -5.74 -7.13
N ASN A 97 3.36 -5.88 -6.64
CA ASN A 97 4.46 -6.41 -7.44
C ASN A 97 5.43 -7.24 -6.58
N TYR A 98 5.32 -8.57 -6.69
CA TYR A 98 6.13 -9.53 -5.95
C TYR A 98 7.63 -9.46 -6.26
N TRP A 99 8.03 -9.03 -7.47
CA TRP A 99 9.44 -8.84 -7.81
C TRP A 99 10.05 -7.66 -7.04
N ILE A 100 9.32 -6.56 -6.94
CA ILE A 100 9.76 -5.37 -6.19
C ILE A 100 9.78 -5.67 -4.69
N ARG A 101 8.74 -6.35 -4.17
CA ARG A 101 8.73 -6.85 -2.78
C ARG A 101 9.96 -7.71 -2.48
N ALA A 102 10.30 -8.67 -3.34
CA ALA A 102 11.49 -9.51 -3.16
C ALA A 102 12.78 -8.69 -3.20
N ALA A 103 12.94 -7.83 -4.19
CA ALA A 103 14.14 -7.02 -4.35
C ALA A 103 14.37 -6.06 -3.18
N ILE A 104 13.33 -5.39 -2.67
CA ILE A 104 13.45 -4.50 -1.51
C ILE A 104 13.74 -5.30 -0.22
N ALA A 105 13.20 -6.51 -0.08
CA ALA A 105 13.52 -7.37 1.06
C ALA A 105 15.01 -7.75 1.10
N GLU A 106 15.60 -8.07 -0.06
CA GLU A 106 17.04 -8.37 -0.19
C GLU A 106 17.95 -7.15 0.02
N LEU A 107 17.48 -5.95 -0.37
CA LEU A 107 18.26 -4.70 -0.30
C LEU A 107 18.21 -3.98 1.07
N ASP A 108 17.69 -4.64 2.10
CA ASP A 108 17.43 -4.08 3.44
C ASP A 108 16.35 -2.99 3.43
N SER A 109 15.11 -3.42 3.64
CA SER A 109 13.89 -2.60 3.58
C SER A 109 13.89 -1.39 4.51
N GLN A 110 14.77 -1.31 5.51
CA GLN A 110 14.85 -0.13 6.39
C GLN A 110 15.40 1.11 5.67
N LYS A 111 16.08 0.94 4.54
CA LYS A 111 16.67 2.04 3.76
C LYS A 111 15.78 2.53 2.62
N ILE A 112 14.83 1.70 2.18
CA ILE A 112 13.94 1.97 1.05
C ILE A 112 12.52 1.64 1.50
N LEU A 113 11.69 2.67 1.62
CA LEU A 113 10.28 2.48 1.91
C LEU A 113 9.56 2.01 0.65
N HIS A 114 8.55 1.17 0.82
CA HIS A 114 7.77 0.62 -0.27
C HIS A 114 6.29 0.78 0.06
N VAL A 115 5.56 1.40 -0.85
CA VAL A 115 4.11 1.56 -0.80
C VAL A 115 3.53 0.91 -2.05
N GLU A 116 2.58 0.02 -1.87
CA GLU A 116 1.75 -0.46 -2.97
C GLU A 116 0.44 0.30 -3.00
N ALA A 117 0.01 0.64 -4.21
CA ALA A 117 -1.15 1.44 -4.51
C ALA A 117 -2.04 0.71 -5.50
N ASP A 118 -3.30 0.52 -5.11
CA ASP A 118 -4.32 -0.10 -5.94
C ASP A 118 -5.55 0.80 -6.08
N LEU A 119 -6.13 0.83 -7.27
CA LEU A 119 -7.33 1.61 -7.57
C LEU A 119 -8.51 0.67 -7.67
N LEU A 120 -9.33 0.69 -6.64
CA LEU A 120 -10.43 -0.23 -6.49
C LEU A 120 -11.72 0.48 -6.90
N THR A 121 -12.50 -0.18 -7.75
CA THR A 121 -13.79 0.36 -8.21
C THR A 121 -14.91 -0.59 -7.82
N LEU A 122 -15.82 -0.12 -6.98
CA LEU A 122 -17.02 -0.84 -6.54
C LEU A 122 -18.24 0.08 -6.72
N ASP A 123 -19.31 -0.40 -7.33
CA ASP A 123 -20.57 0.35 -7.52
C ASP A 123 -20.39 1.76 -8.12
N LYS A 124 -19.55 1.88 -9.17
CA LYS A 124 -19.17 3.14 -9.84
C LYS A 124 -18.40 4.13 -8.96
N GLN A 125 -17.97 3.71 -7.77
CA GLN A 125 -17.15 4.51 -6.89
C GLN A 125 -15.73 3.99 -6.89
N THR A 126 -14.79 4.91 -6.97
CA THR A 126 -13.37 4.61 -6.99
C THR A 126 -12.75 5.01 -5.67
N PHE A 127 -11.96 4.11 -5.09
CA PHE A 127 -11.18 4.36 -3.90
C PHE A 127 -9.75 3.86 -4.08
N LEU A 128 -8.84 4.43 -3.30
CA LEU A 128 -7.43 4.11 -3.34
C LEU A 128 -7.09 3.23 -2.14
N TRP A 129 -6.49 2.07 -2.38
CA TRP A 129 -5.86 1.27 -1.32
C TRP A 129 -4.37 1.49 -1.37
N LEU A 130 -3.79 1.93 -0.25
CA LEU A 130 -2.35 2.02 -0.05
C LEU A 130 -1.94 1.00 1.00
N SER A 131 -0.82 0.32 0.82
CA SER A 131 -0.27 -0.60 1.83
C SER A 131 1.25 -0.56 1.84
N CYS A 132 1.87 -0.83 2.99
CA CYS A 132 3.30 -1.09 3.07
C CYS A 132 3.52 -2.59 3.23
N PRO A 133 3.80 -3.33 2.14
CA PRO A 133 3.86 -4.80 2.23
C PRO A 133 4.96 -5.29 3.19
N HIS A 134 5.99 -4.48 3.46
CA HIS A 134 7.09 -4.82 4.38
C HIS A 134 6.80 -4.49 5.84
N SER A 135 5.66 -3.88 6.16
CA SER A 135 5.27 -3.60 7.55
C SER A 135 5.15 -4.88 8.34
N ALA A 136 5.67 -4.86 9.58
CA ALA A 136 5.52 -6.00 10.47
C ALA A 136 4.06 -6.20 10.86
N LEU A 137 3.69 -7.45 11.14
CA LEU A 137 2.43 -7.80 11.75
C LEU A 137 2.56 -7.76 13.27
N GLY A 138 1.57 -7.17 13.94
CA GLY A 138 1.45 -7.20 15.39
C GLY A 138 1.17 -8.62 15.91
N THR A 139 1.15 -8.77 17.23
CA THR A 139 0.85 -10.07 17.85
C THR A 139 -0.54 -10.56 17.42
N PRO A 140 -0.65 -11.80 16.91
CA PRO A 140 -1.93 -12.36 16.51
C PRO A 140 -2.93 -12.39 17.67
N SER A 141 -4.17 -12.03 17.39
CA SER A 141 -5.23 -11.88 18.38
C SER A 141 -6.58 -12.37 17.83
N SER A 142 -7.60 -12.37 18.69
CA SER A 142 -9.00 -12.51 18.24
C SER A 142 -9.40 -11.31 17.37
N MET A 143 -10.50 -11.44 16.63
CA MET A 143 -11.04 -10.33 15.83
C MET A 143 -11.10 -9.03 16.63
N PRO A 144 -10.50 -7.92 16.14
CA PRO A 144 -10.55 -6.64 16.81
C PRO A 144 -11.99 -6.19 17.07
N GLY A 145 -12.24 -5.67 18.28
CA GLY A 145 -13.54 -5.07 18.60
C GLY A 145 -13.82 -3.85 17.73
N GLY A 146 -15.06 -3.69 17.29
CA GLY A 146 -15.51 -2.55 16.47
C GLY A 146 -15.36 -2.74 14.95
N LEU A 147 -14.85 -3.89 14.48
CA LEU A 147 -14.92 -4.23 13.05
C LEU A 147 -16.37 -4.51 12.63
N PRO A 148 -16.82 -4.02 11.46
CA PRO A 148 -18.22 -4.14 11.03
C PRO A 148 -18.56 -5.52 10.41
N LEU A 149 -18.05 -6.60 11.01
CA LEU A 149 -18.14 -7.98 10.50
C LEU A 149 -19.10 -8.83 11.36
N GLY A 150 -20.06 -9.49 10.72
CA GLY A 150 -21.04 -10.36 11.39
C GLY A 150 -20.76 -11.87 11.28
N HIS A 151 -19.76 -12.28 10.49
CA HIS A 151 -19.42 -13.70 10.34
C HIS A 151 -18.51 -14.18 11.48
N ASP A 152 -18.65 -15.45 11.86
CA ASP A 152 -17.68 -16.08 12.74
C ASP A 152 -16.37 -16.33 11.98
N TRP A 153 -15.34 -15.58 12.34
CA TRP A 153 -13.97 -15.64 11.81
C TRP A 153 -13.00 -16.29 12.81
N THR A 154 -13.51 -16.97 13.84
CA THR A 154 -12.72 -17.48 14.97
C THR A 154 -11.65 -18.51 14.60
N SER A 155 -11.76 -19.16 13.43
CA SER A 155 -10.72 -20.05 12.92
C SER A 155 -9.46 -19.33 12.45
N LEU A 156 -9.54 -18.01 12.16
CA LEU A 156 -8.41 -17.19 11.73
C LEU A 156 -7.91 -16.30 12.87
N ARG A 157 -6.60 -16.04 12.86
CA ARG A 157 -5.99 -15.04 13.74
C ARG A 157 -5.95 -13.70 13.05
N TRP A 158 -6.15 -12.64 13.83
CA TRP A 158 -6.09 -11.27 13.35
C TRP A 158 -4.84 -10.57 13.84
N SER A 159 -4.08 -9.99 12.92
CA SER A 159 -2.90 -9.18 13.24
C SER A 159 -3.05 -7.78 12.66
N ALA A 160 -2.75 -6.78 13.48
CA ALA A 160 -2.66 -5.39 13.02
C ALA A 160 -1.40 -5.21 12.16
N VAL A 161 -1.49 -4.44 11.09
CA VAL A 161 -0.32 -4.04 10.30
C VAL A 161 0.32 -2.84 10.97
N GLN A 162 1.61 -2.93 11.29
CA GLN A 162 2.30 -1.87 12.03
C GLN A 162 2.31 -0.56 11.23
N GLY A 163 1.82 0.52 11.85
CA GLY A 163 1.81 1.85 11.25
C GLY A 163 0.70 2.10 10.23
N GLU A 164 -0.23 1.15 10.06
CA GLU A 164 -1.37 1.25 9.15
C GLU A 164 -2.69 1.02 9.91
N PRO A 165 -3.80 1.65 9.49
CA PRO A 165 -5.13 1.36 10.04
C PRO A 165 -5.70 0.08 9.41
N THR A 166 -4.89 -0.96 9.30
CA THR A 166 -5.19 -2.21 8.59
C THR A 166 -5.02 -3.41 9.50
N TRP A 167 -5.93 -4.36 9.41
CA TRP A 167 -5.85 -5.66 10.07
C TRP A 167 -5.99 -6.77 9.04
N ILE A 168 -5.23 -7.85 9.24
CA ILE A 168 -5.22 -9.01 8.37
C ILE A 168 -5.66 -10.22 9.18
N ALA A 169 -6.66 -10.94 8.71
CA ALA A 169 -6.97 -12.28 9.20
C ALA A 169 -6.18 -13.31 8.38
N HIS A 170 -5.46 -14.19 9.07
CA HIS A 170 -4.59 -15.18 8.46
C HIS A 170 -4.48 -16.46 9.29
N ASP A 171 -4.01 -17.52 8.65
CA ASP A 171 -3.74 -18.85 9.18
C ASP A 171 -2.33 -19.00 9.81
N GLU A 172 -1.74 -17.89 10.26
CA GLU A 172 -0.36 -17.82 10.79
C GLU A 172 0.78 -18.14 9.78
N THR A 173 0.47 -18.50 8.53
CA THR A 173 1.50 -18.76 7.50
C THR A 173 2.02 -17.48 6.83
N HIS A 174 1.25 -16.40 6.95
CA HIS A 174 1.55 -15.10 6.38
C HIS A 174 2.83 -14.48 6.95
N LYS A 175 3.76 -14.11 6.07
CA LYS A 175 5.04 -13.48 6.44
C LYS A 175 5.32 -12.29 5.51
N PRO A 176 5.29 -11.05 6.02
CA PRO A 176 5.70 -9.89 5.25
C PRO A 176 7.07 -10.12 4.57
N PRO A 177 7.25 -9.70 3.29
CA PRO A 177 6.30 -8.91 2.51
C PRO A 177 5.28 -9.74 1.71
N PHE A 178 5.18 -11.05 1.93
CA PHE A 178 4.36 -11.94 1.10
C PHE A 178 3.14 -12.46 1.88
N LEU A 179 1.97 -11.98 1.47
CA LEU A 179 0.69 -12.55 1.89
C LEU A 179 0.39 -13.77 1.01
N GLN A 180 -0.13 -14.86 1.60
CA GLN A 180 -0.26 -16.16 0.93
C GLN A 180 -1.53 -16.88 1.38
N GLY A 181 -2.16 -17.65 0.48
CA GLY A 181 -3.33 -18.44 0.83
C GLY A 181 -4.56 -17.58 1.13
N THR A 182 -5.47 -18.10 1.92
CA THR A 182 -6.70 -17.39 2.29
C THR A 182 -6.40 -16.19 3.17
N ALA A 183 -6.89 -15.02 2.75
CA ALA A 183 -6.64 -13.77 3.45
C ALA A 183 -7.88 -12.89 3.52
N VAL A 184 -7.96 -12.15 4.62
CA VAL A 184 -8.95 -11.10 4.84
C VAL A 184 -8.19 -9.86 5.25
N MET A 185 -8.40 -8.75 4.56
CA MET A 185 -7.77 -7.47 4.89
C MET A 185 -8.87 -6.46 5.15
N VAL A 186 -8.93 -5.91 6.35
CA VAL A 186 -9.86 -4.84 6.70
C VAL A 186 -9.07 -3.59 7.01
N SER A 187 -9.51 -2.46 6.49
CA SER A 187 -8.85 -1.20 6.74
C SER A 187 -9.84 -0.07 6.95
N ARG A 188 -9.50 0.83 7.87
CA ARG A 188 -10.28 2.05 8.07
C ARG A 188 -10.03 2.99 6.92
N VAL A 189 -11.10 3.47 6.31
CA VAL A 189 -11.02 4.46 5.25
C VAL A 189 -10.77 5.83 5.88
N ARG A 190 -9.73 6.51 5.39
CA ARG A 190 -9.52 7.93 5.63
C ARG A 190 -10.24 8.70 4.54
N ASN A 191 -11.35 9.34 4.90
CA ASN A 191 -12.04 10.28 4.02
C ASN A 191 -12.74 11.38 4.82
N ASP A 192 -13.15 12.44 4.11
CA ASP A 192 -13.89 13.56 4.70
C ASP A 192 -15.41 13.37 4.61
N ARG A 193 -15.90 12.41 3.80
CA ARG A 193 -17.32 12.21 3.49
C ARG A 193 -17.59 10.75 3.09
N ARG A 194 -18.23 9.97 3.98
CA ARG A 194 -19.09 8.79 3.72
C ARG A 194 -18.62 7.39 4.15
N TYR A 195 -17.37 6.96 3.96
CA TYR A 195 -16.99 5.56 4.21
C TYR A 195 -16.11 5.44 5.44
N GLU A 196 -16.39 4.44 6.28
CA GLU A 196 -15.59 4.18 7.46
C GLU A 196 -14.64 2.99 7.28
N TRP A 197 -15.08 1.94 6.57
CA TRP A 197 -14.32 0.70 6.45
C TRP A 197 -14.38 0.12 5.04
N VAL A 198 -13.27 -0.53 4.67
CA VAL A 198 -13.19 -1.42 3.51
C VAL A 198 -12.69 -2.79 3.95
N LEU A 199 -13.26 -3.83 3.35
CA LEU A 199 -12.82 -5.21 3.48
C LEU A 199 -12.45 -5.72 2.11
N TRP A 200 -11.32 -6.41 2.03
CA TRP A 200 -11.01 -7.36 1.00
C TRP A 200 -11.02 -8.76 1.60
N THR A 201 -11.56 -9.74 0.89
CA THR A 201 -11.34 -11.14 1.21
C THR A 201 -11.21 -11.97 -0.06
N GLY A 202 -10.34 -12.97 0.02
CA GLY A 202 -10.09 -13.88 -1.08
C GLY A 202 -8.96 -14.84 -0.77
N LYS A 203 -8.37 -15.36 -1.84
CA LYS A 203 -7.17 -16.19 -1.82
C LYS A 203 -6.02 -15.44 -2.46
N LEU A 204 -4.80 -15.73 -2.05
CA LEU A 204 -3.55 -15.24 -2.63
C LEU A 204 -2.68 -16.43 -3.01
N PRO A 205 -1.73 -16.27 -3.96
CA PRO A 205 -0.88 -17.38 -4.37
C PRO A 205 -0.06 -17.89 -3.19
N GLU A 206 -0.05 -19.20 -3.01
CA GLU A 206 0.85 -19.88 -2.08
C GLU A 206 2.23 -20.01 -2.73
N LEU A 207 3.29 -20.13 -1.91
CA LEU A 207 4.64 -20.30 -2.43
C LEU A 207 4.74 -21.51 -3.37
N GLY A 208 5.30 -21.30 -4.56
CA GLY A 208 5.43 -22.34 -5.59
C GLY A 208 4.21 -22.53 -6.48
N THR A 209 3.14 -21.73 -6.29
CA THR A 209 1.98 -21.75 -7.18
C THR A 209 2.14 -20.76 -8.34
N THR A 210 1.64 -21.14 -9.52
CA THR A 210 1.57 -20.25 -10.68
C THR A 210 0.12 -19.85 -10.90
N TRP A 211 -0.14 -18.54 -10.95
CA TRP A 211 -1.45 -17.99 -11.24
C TRP A 211 -1.55 -17.50 -12.67
N SER A 212 -2.65 -17.83 -13.33
CA SER A 212 -3.07 -17.23 -14.58
C SER A 212 -3.59 -15.80 -14.33
N LEU A 213 -3.78 -15.03 -15.40
CA LEU A 213 -4.41 -13.70 -15.31
C LEU A 213 -5.84 -13.77 -14.76
N ASN A 214 -6.56 -14.87 -15.00
CA ASN A 214 -7.91 -15.06 -14.48
C ASN A 214 -7.87 -15.31 -12.96
N ASP A 215 -6.91 -16.08 -12.46
CA ASP A 215 -6.74 -16.30 -11.03
C ASP A 215 -6.48 -14.97 -10.29
N TRP A 216 -5.70 -14.07 -10.90
CA TRP A 216 -5.52 -12.71 -10.36
C TRP A 216 -6.80 -11.87 -10.36
N ALA A 217 -7.63 -11.99 -11.40
CA ALA A 217 -8.89 -11.25 -11.50
C ALA A 217 -9.95 -11.78 -10.51
N GLU A 218 -9.90 -13.07 -10.18
CA GLU A 218 -10.82 -13.75 -9.27
C GLU A 218 -10.27 -13.88 -7.84
N ALA A 219 -9.09 -13.30 -7.57
CA ALA A 219 -8.35 -13.47 -6.32
C ALA A 219 -9.18 -13.12 -5.09
N GLY A 220 -10.11 -12.17 -5.18
CA GLY A 220 -10.97 -11.81 -4.08
C GLY A 220 -12.08 -10.84 -4.44
N SER A 221 -12.77 -10.36 -3.42
CA SER A 221 -13.87 -9.40 -3.54
C SER A 221 -13.72 -8.29 -2.51
N PHE A 222 -14.39 -7.17 -2.75
CA PHE A 222 -14.33 -5.99 -1.88
C PHE A 222 -15.72 -5.62 -1.34
N TRP A 223 -15.74 -5.10 -0.12
CA TRP A 223 -16.93 -4.56 0.54
C TRP A 223 -16.62 -3.22 1.17
N LEU A 224 -17.58 -2.32 1.14
CA LEU A 224 -17.50 -0.99 1.73
C LEU A 224 -18.62 -0.80 2.77
N TRP A 225 -18.28 -0.17 3.89
CA TRP A 225 -19.23 0.24 4.92
C TRP A 225 -19.27 1.76 5.02
N ASP A 226 -20.48 2.30 4.95
CA ASP A 226 -20.79 3.71 5.12
C ASP A 226 -20.89 4.05 6.61
N VAL A 227 -20.54 5.28 7.00
CA VAL A 227 -20.70 5.80 8.36
C VAL A 227 -22.16 5.71 8.83
N GLU A 228 -23.13 5.77 7.91
CA GLU A 228 -24.56 5.64 8.20
C GLU A 228 -25.06 4.19 8.22
N ALA A 229 -24.26 3.22 7.77
CA ALA A 229 -24.64 1.82 7.76
C ALA A 229 -24.56 1.25 9.19
N GLN A 230 -25.66 1.37 9.95
CA GLN A 230 -25.77 0.94 11.36
C GLN A 230 -25.69 -0.59 11.59
N GLY A 231 -25.25 -1.39 10.63
CA GLY A 231 -25.31 -2.85 10.69
C GLY A 231 -24.01 -3.54 10.27
N THR A 232 -23.60 -4.53 11.06
CA THR A 232 -22.62 -5.55 10.64
C THR A 232 -23.10 -6.20 9.34
N ARG A 233 -22.22 -6.31 8.35
CA ARG A 233 -22.50 -7.09 7.13
C ARG A 233 -21.90 -8.48 7.29
N THR A 234 -22.54 -9.46 6.67
CA THR A 234 -22.00 -10.82 6.55
C THR A 234 -21.42 -10.98 5.15
N PRO A 235 -20.16 -10.56 4.92
CA PRO A 235 -19.48 -10.93 3.68
C PRO A 235 -19.39 -12.46 3.62
N PRO A 236 -19.40 -13.07 2.42
CA PRO A 236 -19.14 -14.50 2.27
C PRO A 236 -17.79 -14.84 2.92
N ALA A 237 -17.71 -16.02 3.54
CA ALA A 237 -16.44 -16.56 3.99
C ALA A 237 -15.45 -16.58 2.80
N PRO A 238 -14.15 -16.38 3.04
CA PRO A 238 -13.15 -16.48 2.00
C PRO A 238 -13.20 -17.91 1.48
N ARG A 239 -13.16 -18.06 0.17
CA ARG A 239 -13.05 -19.37 -0.47
C ARG A 239 -11.58 -19.70 -0.74
#